data_AF-A0A5C8RWI3-F1
#
_entry.id   AF-A0A5C8RWI3-F1
#
_cell.length_a   1.000
_cell.length_b   1.000
_cell.length_c   1.000
_cell.angle_alpha   90.00
_cell.angle_beta   90.00
_cell.angle_gamma   90.00
#
_symmetry.space_group_name_H-M   'P 1'
#
loop_
_entity.id
_entity.type
_entity.pdbx_description
1 polymer ?
#
loop_
_entity_poly.entity_id
_entity_poly.type
_entity_poly.pdbx_seq_one_letter_code
_entity_poly.pdbx_strand_id
1 'polypeptide(L)'
;MTHITPRGPRAHATDHAVRRYAERFLGETVEETVTDDRVAVRMLKDRRVDTARIRARIADVGGVIMATGRTSGDCIAFPEALRFRLVEGKVVTVLARAGKVKPTTPEPAPARARCVLDMEHAS
;
A
#
# COMPACT_ATOMS: atom_id res chain seq x y z
N MET A 1 14.13 -2.53 -0.97
CA MET A 1 14.00 -3.31 -2.20
C MET A 1 12.83 -4.28 -1.98
N THR A 2 11.66 -4.03 -2.57
CA THR A 2 10.49 -4.90 -2.35
C THR A 2 10.53 -6.00 -3.40
N HIS A 3 10.64 -7.26 -2.98
CA HIS A 3 10.62 -8.43 -3.87
C HIS A 3 9.21 -8.60 -4.46
N ILE A 4 8.92 -7.90 -5.56
CA ILE A 4 7.71 -8.11 -6.36
C ILE A 4 8.02 -9.22 -7.35
N THR A 5 7.43 -10.40 -7.15
CA THR A 5 7.53 -11.50 -8.10
C THR A 5 6.71 -11.18 -9.36
N PRO A 6 7.27 -11.29 -10.58
CA PRO A 6 6.57 -10.93 -11.83
C PRO A 6 5.25 -11.68 -12.07
N ARG A 7 5.09 -12.85 -11.45
CA ARG A 7 3.91 -13.72 -11.51
C ARG A 7 3.14 -13.82 -10.17
N GLY A 8 3.44 -12.94 -9.21
CA GLY A 8 2.77 -12.93 -7.90
C GLY A 8 1.32 -12.43 -7.98
N PRO A 9 0.54 -12.58 -6.89
CA PRO A 9 -0.78 -12.00 -6.78
C PRO A 9 -0.75 -10.51 -7.08
N ARG A 10 -1.72 -10.00 -7.87
CA ARG A 10 -1.85 -8.58 -8.18
C ARG A 10 -3.22 -8.09 -7.75
N ALA A 11 -3.23 -6.98 -7.02
CA ALA A 11 -4.46 -6.30 -6.68
C ALA A 11 -4.99 -5.52 -7.89
N HIS A 12 -6.31 -5.33 -7.93
CA HIS A 12 -6.92 -4.43 -8.90
C HIS A 12 -6.75 -2.97 -8.45
N ALA A 13 -6.15 -2.13 -9.30
CA ALA A 13 -5.98 -0.70 -9.03
C ALA A 13 -7.19 0.09 -9.57
N THR A 14 -7.95 0.73 -8.68
CA THR A 14 -9.09 1.57 -9.08
C THR A 14 -8.65 2.90 -9.69
N ASP A 15 -9.53 3.52 -10.47
CA ASP A 15 -9.29 4.85 -11.04
C ASP A 15 -9.06 5.90 -9.94
N HIS A 16 -9.80 5.79 -8.83
CA HIS A 16 -9.61 6.61 -7.65
C HIS A 16 -8.18 6.52 -7.09
N ALA A 17 -7.67 5.30 -6.93
CA ALA A 17 -6.31 5.09 -6.43
C ALA A 17 -5.25 5.66 -7.38
N VAL A 18 -5.46 5.52 -8.70
CA VAL A 18 -4.57 6.09 -9.73
C VAL A 18 -4.55 7.61 -9.66
N ARG A 19 -5.72 8.25 -9.59
CA ARG A 19 -5.85 9.70 -9.42
C ARG A 19 -5.12 10.17 -8.16
N ARG A 20 -5.41 9.55 -7.00
CA ARG A 20 -4.78 9.93 -5.72
C ARG A 20 -3.28 9.72 -5.71
N TYR A 21 -2.78 8.67 -6.39
CA TYR A 21 -1.35 8.46 -6.54
C TYR A 21 -0.70 9.59 -7.36
N ALA A 22 -1.30 9.95 -8.50
CA ALA A 22 -0.80 11.02 -9.35
C ALA A 22 -0.75 12.36 -8.59
N GLU A 23 -1.84 12.72 -7.91
CA GLU A 23 -1.93 13.96 -7.12
C GLU A 23 -0.91 13.99 -5.96
N ARG A 24 -0.76 12.88 -5.22
CA ARG A 24 -0.01 12.88 -3.94
C ARG A 24 1.46 12.55 -4.08
N PHE A 25 1.83 11.76 -5.08
CA PHE A 25 3.22 11.34 -5.27
C PHE A 25 3.90 12.07 -6.41
N LEU A 26 3.19 12.26 -7.52
CA LEU A 26 3.74 12.93 -8.70
C LEU A 26 3.49 14.45 -8.70
N GLY A 27 2.56 14.94 -7.86
CA GLY A 27 2.17 16.35 -7.83
C GLY A 27 1.25 16.75 -8.99
N GLU A 28 0.70 15.79 -9.72
CA GLU A 28 -0.16 16.00 -10.87
C GLU A 28 -1.60 16.24 -10.41
N THR A 29 -1.99 17.51 -10.30
CA THR A 29 -3.33 17.90 -9.83
C THR A 29 -4.36 17.78 -10.96
N VAL A 30 -5.58 17.36 -10.63
CA VAL A 30 -6.75 17.46 -11.50
C VAL A 30 -7.68 18.51 -10.88
N GLU A 31 -8.38 19.29 -11.69
CA GLU A 31 -9.34 20.28 -11.18
C GLU A 31 -10.31 19.65 -10.16
N GLU A 32 -10.56 20.36 -9.06
CA GLU A 32 -11.42 19.87 -7.97
C GLU A 32 -12.87 19.66 -8.41
N THR A 33 -13.30 20.39 -9.44
CA THR A 33 -14.62 20.26 -10.10
C THR A 33 -14.82 18.90 -10.77
N VAL A 34 -13.74 18.18 -11.10
CA VAL A 34 -13.81 16.86 -11.71
C VAL A 34 -14.03 15.82 -10.63
N THR A 35 -15.28 15.37 -10.50
CA THR A 35 -15.69 14.35 -9.51
C THR A 35 -15.57 12.91 -10.03
N ASP A 36 -15.63 12.70 -11.35
CA ASP A 36 -15.48 11.38 -11.96
C ASP A 36 -14.00 11.01 -12.14
N ASP A 37 -13.57 9.97 -11.43
CA ASP A 37 -12.19 9.48 -11.48
C ASP A 37 -11.79 8.93 -12.86
N ARG A 38 -12.73 8.43 -13.67
CA ARG A 38 -12.43 8.01 -15.05
C ARG A 38 -12.05 9.20 -15.91
N VAL A 39 -12.78 10.31 -15.76
CA VAL A 39 -12.49 11.57 -16.44
C VAL A 39 -11.15 12.12 -15.97
N ALA A 40 -10.90 12.11 -14.66
CA ALA A 40 -9.62 12.54 -14.08
C ALA A 40 -8.43 11.72 -14.63
N VAL A 41 -8.55 10.40 -14.72
CA VAL A 41 -7.51 9.52 -15.30
C VAL A 41 -7.33 9.81 -16.79
N ARG A 42 -8.39 10.09 -17.55
CA ARG A 42 -8.27 10.51 -18.95
C ARG A 42 -7.50 11.83 -19.08
N MET A 43 -7.83 12.83 -18.28
CA MET A 43 -7.11 14.12 -18.27
C MET A 43 -5.63 13.96 -17.89
N LEU A 44 -5.29 13.03 -17.00
CA LEU A 44 -3.90 12.69 -16.69
C LEU A 44 -3.20 12.07 -17.91
N LYS A 45 -3.86 11.15 -18.64
CA LYS A 45 -3.32 10.58 -19.88
C LYS A 45 -3.08 11.62 -20.95
N ASP A 46 -4.01 12.55 -21.13
CA ASP A 46 -3.90 13.63 -22.12
C ASP A 46 -2.70 14.54 -21.82
N ARG A 47 -2.35 14.69 -20.53
CA ARG A 47 -1.13 15.36 -20.05
C ARG A 47 0.13 14.49 -20.09
N ARG A 48 0.06 13.33 -20.73
CA ARG A 48 1.17 12.35 -20.85
C ARG A 48 1.64 11.75 -19.52
N VAL A 49 0.81 11.78 -18.48
CA VAL A 49 1.08 11.04 -17.25
C VAL A 49 0.88 9.55 -17.53
N ASP A 50 1.90 8.74 -17.20
CA ASP A 50 1.88 7.28 -17.42
C ASP A 50 0.98 6.56 -16.41
N THR A 51 -0.33 6.67 -16.64
CA THR A 51 -1.34 6.03 -15.79
C THR A 51 -1.28 4.50 -15.83
N ALA A 52 -0.69 3.90 -16.86
CA ALA A 52 -0.51 2.46 -16.94
C ALA A 52 0.58 1.99 -15.95
N ARG A 53 1.71 2.70 -15.91
CA ARG A 53 2.77 2.45 -14.92
C ARG A 53 2.30 2.71 -13.50
N ILE A 54 1.50 3.74 -13.27
CA ILE A 54 0.88 3.99 -11.96
C ILE A 54 0.00 2.81 -11.54
N ARG A 55 -0.87 2.31 -12.43
CA ARG A 55 -1.70 1.13 -12.13
C ARG A 55 -0.88 -0.10 -11.80
N ALA A 56 0.15 -0.38 -12.60
CA ALA A 56 1.04 -1.52 -12.36
C ALA A 56 1.69 -1.42 -10.98
N ARG A 57 2.23 -0.25 -10.62
CA ARG A 57 2.82 -0.02 -9.30
C ARG A 57 1.82 -0.22 -8.16
N ILE A 58 0.61 0.32 -8.28
CA ILE A 58 -0.45 0.16 -7.28
C ILE A 58 -0.85 -1.32 -7.13
N ALA A 59 -0.99 -2.03 -8.26
CA ALA A 59 -1.35 -3.44 -8.30
C ALA A 59 -0.29 -4.32 -7.63
N ASP A 60 0.99 -4.04 -7.88
CA ASP A 60 2.11 -4.75 -7.27
C ASP A 60 2.16 -4.51 -5.75
N VAL A 61 1.91 -3.27 -5.29
CA VAL A 61 1.84 -2.92 -3.87
C VAL A 61 0.69 -3.65 -3.17
N GLY A 62 -0.52 -3.65 -3.75
CA GLY A 62 -1.63 -4.43 -3.20
C GLY A 62 -1.38 -5.94 -3.26
N GLY A 63 -0.63 -6.39 -4.27
CA GLY A 63 -0.16 -7.77 -4.39
C GLY A 63 0.66 -8.26 -3.19
N VAL A 64 1.42 -7.36 -2.54
CA VAL A 64 2.18 -7.69 -1.31
C VAL A 64 1.25 -8.11 -0.17
N ILE A 65 0.12 -7.43 0.02
CA ILE A 65 -0.88 -7.83 1.04
C ILE A 65 -1.53 -9.16 0.63
N MET A 66 -1.88 -9.30 -0.65
CA MET A 66 -2.52 -10.53 -1.14
C MET A 66 -1.61 -11.76 -1.02
N ALA A 67 -0.29 -11.58 -1.15
CA ALA A 67 0.69 -12.64 -0.94
C ALA A 67 0.70 -13.19 0.50
N THR A 68 0.20 -12.43 1.50
CA THR A 68 0.04 -12.93 2.87
C THR A 68 -1.29 -13.68 3.09
N GLY A 69 -2.04 -13.99 2.02
CA GLY A 69 -3.36 -14.61 2.10
C GLY A 69 -4.49 -13.67 2.54
N ARG A 70 -4.24 -12.36 2.60
CA ARG A 70 -5.23 -11.36 3.01
C ARG A 70 -5.81 -10.65 1.80
N THR A 71 -7.13 -10.47 1.77
CA THR A 71 -7.81 -9.71 0.69
C THR A 71 -8.06 -8.26 1.05
N SER A 72 -7.85 -7.87 2.32
CA SER A 72 -8.05 -6.51 2.81
C SER A 72 -6.96 -6.11 3.80
N GLY A 73 -6.66 -4.82 3.88
CA GLY A 73 -5.67 -4.27 4.80
C GLY A 73 -5.05 -2.97 4.31
N ASP A 74 -4.20 -2.38 5.14
CA ASP A 74 -3.43 -1.19 4.78
C ASP A 74 -1.94 -1.57 4.65
N CYS A 75 -1.24 -1.01 3.67
CA CYS A 75 0.21 -1.13 3.54
C CYS A 75 0.86 0.23 3.29
N ILE A 76 2.08 0.41 3.77
CA ILE A 76 2.89 1.58 3.47
C ILE A 76 3.95 1.14 2.46
N ALA A 77 3.96 1.76 1.28
CA ALA A 77 4.97 1.46 0.26
C ALA A 77 6.09 2.48 0.30
N PHE A 78 7.33 1.98 0.26
CA PHE A 78 8.53 2.77 0.05
C PHE A 78 9.04 2.56 -1.38
N PRO A 79 9.62 3.60 -2.02
CA PRO A 79 10.06 4.89 -1.46
C PRO A 79 8.98 5.97 -1.33
N GLU A 80 7.75 5.71 -1.78
CA GLU A 80 6.69 6.72 -1.87
C GLU A 80 6.22 7.25 -0.50
N ALA A 81 6.43 6.46 0.56
CA ALA A 81 5.93 6.69 1.91
C ALA A 81 4.40 6.92 1.95
N LEU A 82 3.67 6.37 0.97
CA LEU A 82 2.22 6.45 0.86
C LEU A 82 1.56 5.23 1.50
N ARG A 83 0.39 5.45 2.11
CA ARG A 83 -0.44 4.37 2.67
C ARG A 83 -1.50 3.95 1.67
N PHE A 84 -1.48 2.69 1.23
CA PHE A 84 -2.43 2.11 0.30
C PHE A 84 -3.45 1.28 1.08
N ARG A 85 -4.73 1.47 0.76
CA ARG A 85 -5.82 0.68 1.34
C ARG A 85 -6.32 -0.34 0.33
N LEU A 86 -6.24 -1.61 0.71
CA LEU A 86 -6.78 -2.75 -0.01
C LEU A 86 -8.12 -3.18 0.62
N VAL A 87 -9.13 -3.37 -0.21
CA VAL A 87 -10.44 -3.92 0.16
C VAL A 87 -10.82 -4.93 -0.90
N GLU A 88 -11.05 -6.19 -0.51
CA GLU A 88 -11.49 -7.27 -1.41
C GLU A 88 -10.59 -7.44 -2.66
N GLY A 89 -9.27 -7.33 -2.48
CA GLY A 89 -8.30 -7.43 -3.57
C GLY A 89 -8.24 -6.19 -4.48
N LYS A 90 -8.92 -5.10 -4.14
CA LYS A 90 -8.88 -3.82 -4.85
C LYS A 90 -8.17 -2.76 -4.02
N VAL A 91 -7.21 -2.06 -4.61
CA VAL A 91 -6.63 -0.88 -3.96
C VAL A 91 -7.57 0.29 -4.21
N VAL A 92 -8.29 0.68 -3.16
CA VAL A 92 -9.39 1.65 -3.25
C VAL A 92 -8.94 3.08 -3.02
N THR A 93 -7.86 3.31 -2.27
CA THR A 93 -7.32 4.66 -2.05
C THR A 93 -5.84 4.65 -1.70
N VAL A 94 -5.21 5.79 -1.95
CA VAL A 94 -3.81 6.08 -1.62
C VAL A 94 -3.83 7.26 -0.65
N LEU A 95 -3.73 6.98 0.65
CA LEU A 95 -3.66 7.96 1.73
C LEU A 95 -2.30 8.68 1.72
N ALA A 96 -2.32 9.99 2.04
CA ALA A 96 -1.15 10.86 2.04
C ALA A 96 -0.02 10.32 2.93
N ARG A 97 1.20 10.87 2.71
CA ARG A 97 2.46 10.45 3.36
C ARG A 97 2.18 10.00 4.79
N ALA A 98 2.56 8.76 5.11
CA ALA A 98 2.59 8.30 6.47
C ALA A 98 3.48 9.29 7.24
N GLY A 99 2.85 10.23 7.96
CA GLY A 99 3.56 11.10 8.89
C GLY A 99 4.39 10.20 9.78
N LYS A 100 5.62 10.63 10.13
CA LYS A 100 6.49 9.92 11.06
C LYS A 100 5.61 9.28 12.13
N VAL A 101 5.51 7.95 12.12
CA VAL A 101 4.82 7.25 13.19
C VAL A 101 5.59 7.66 14.43
N LYS A 102 5.03 8.57 15.24
CA LYS A 102 5.62 8.92 16.53
C LYS A 102 5.68 7.58 17.24
N PRO A 103 6.85 7.09 17.68
CA PRO A 103 6.90 5.84 18.41
C PRO A 103 5.97 6.02 19.60
N THR A 104 4.79 5.40 19.53
CA THR A 104 3.97 5.17 20.71
C THR A 104 4.84 4.29 21.58
N THR A 105 5.32 4.85 22.69
CA THR A 105 5.94 4.10 23.77
C THR A 105 5.13 2.81 23.92
N PRO A 106 5.69 1.62 23.67
CA PRO A 106 4.94 0.41 23.89
C PRO A 106 4.55 0.41 25.37
N GLU A 107 3.24 0.39 25.63
CA GLU A 107 2.73 0.05 26.95
C GLU A 107 3.44 -1.24 27.37
N PRO A 108 4.03 -1.30 28.58
CA PRO A 108 4.84 -2.43 28.97
C PRO A 108 3.98 -3.69 28.89
N ALA A 109 4.30 -4.57 27.94
CA ALA A 109 3.66 -5.86 27.83
C ALA A 109 3.82 -6.58 29.18
N PRO A 110 2.75 -7.17 29.73
CA PRO A 110 2.87 -7.93 30.98
C PRO A 110 3.93 -9.01 30.79
N ALA A 111 4.85 -9.11 31.75
CA ALA A 111 5.97 -10.02 31.71
C ALA A 111 5.50 -11.45 31.45
N ARG A 112 5.61 -11.91 30.19
CA ARG A 112 5.43 -13.32 29.87
C ARG A 112 6.56 -14.08 30.56
N ALA A 113 6.19 -15.01 31.44
CA ALA A 113 7.11 -15.96 32.04
C ALA A 113 7.94 -16.63 30.93
N ARG A 114 9.27 -16.54 31.04
CA ARG A 114 10.17 -17.28 30.17
C ARG A 114 9.97 -18.77 30.44
N CYS A 115 9.37 -19.51 29.52
CA CYS A 115 9.49 -20.97 29.51
C CYS A 115 10.97 -21.28 29.22
N VAL A 116 11.71 -21.66 30.26
CA VAL A 116 13.02 -22.29 30.10
C VAL A 116 12.72 -23.73 29.67
N LEU A 117 13.19 -24.11 28.48
CA LEU A 117 13.31 -25.52 28.12
C LEU A 117 14.48 -26.06 28.94
N ASP A 118 14.17 -26.79 30.01
CA ASP A 118 15.13 -27.65 30.71
C ASP A 118 15.69 -28.68 29.71
N MET A 119 16.95 -28.52 29.35
CA MET A 119 17.75 -29.53 28.66
C MET A 119 18.86 -29.99 29.60
N GLU A 120 18.59 -30.86 30.56
CA GLU A 120 19.57 -31.81 31.17
C GLU A 120 18.74 -33.00 31.72
N HIS A 121 18.85 -34.24 31.25
CA HIS A 121 20.01 -35.11 31.46
C HIS A 121 20.05 -36.24 30.41
N ALA A 122 21.20 -36.35 29.75
CA ALA A 122 21.69 -37.59 29.16
C ALA A 122 22.96 -37.99 29.92
N SER A 123 22.88 -39.11 30.66
CA SER A 123 23.93 -40.08 31.02
C SER A 123 23.61 -40.72 32.36
#